data_AF-A0A518HLC5-F1
#
_entry.id   AF-A0A518HLC5-F1
#
_cell.length_a   1.000
_cell.length_b   1.000
_cell.length_c   1.000
_cell.angle_alpha   90.00
_cell.angle_beta   90.00
_cell.angle_gamma   90.00
#
_symmetry.space_group_name_H-M   'P 1'
#
loop_
_entity.id
_entity.type
_entity.pdbx_description
1 polymer ?
#
loop_
_entity_poly.entity_id
_entity_poly.type
_entity_poly.pdbx_seq_one_letter_code
_entity_poly.pdbx_strand_id
1 'polypeptide(L)'
;MKPLSQAQRDQIQSALKRQGKIAAVKLYKDWMECSLLEAKNAVEAIQSDPDDRGPAGTSSAERDEVMQQIDQALAEGKRLHAVKHYRKLTGKSLRECRAFVDSRINQLKANPDAPNSGPSAVESRRSGCVSVTLVLASLTISFTWAIVSQL
;
A
#
# COMPACT_ATOMS: atom_id res chain seq x y z
N MET A 1 26.15 -26.22 -18.42
CA MET A 1 25.22 -26.49 -17.31
C MET A 1 23.80 -26.37 -17.85
N LYS A 2 22.98 -27.43 -17.75
CA LYS A 2 21.58 -27.36 -18.17
C LYS A 2 20.85 -26.48 -17.15
N PRO A 3 20.21 -25.38 -17.56
CA PRO A 3 19.40 -24.58 -16.64
C PRO A 3 18.22 -25.41 -16.16
N LEU A 4 17.93 -25.38 -14.86
CA LEU A 4 16.75 -26.04 -14.29
C LEU A 4 15.50 -25.43 -14.94
N SER A 5 14.59 -26.29 -15.38
CA SER A 5 13.30 -25.84 -15.90
C SER A 5 12.50 -25.17 -14.77
N GLN A 6 11.68 -24.17 -15.11
CA GLN A 6 10.88 -23.44 -14.13
C GLN A 6 10.01 -24.40 -13.29
N ALA A 7 9.46 -25.44 -13.89
CA ALA A 7 8.68 -26.47 -13.20
C ALA A 7 9.49 -27.23 -12.13
N GLN A 8 10.78 -27.48 -12.39
CA GLN A 8 11.68 -28.15 -11.44
C GLN A 8 11.96 -27.25 -10.24
N ARG A 9 12.14 -25.94 -10.47
CA ARG A 9 12.33 -24.95 -9.40
C ARG A 9 11.10 -24.86 -8.49
N ASP A 10 9.90 -24.83 -9.06
CA ASP A 10 8.62 -24.83 -8.32
C ASP A 10 8.42 -26.11 -7.48
N GLN A 11 8.81 -27.27 -8.02
CA GLN A 11 8.76 -28.53 -7.27
C GLN A 11 9.75 -28.55 -6.09
N ILE A 12 10.98 -28.07 -6.30
CA ILE A 12 11.99 -27.92 -5.24
C ILE A 12 11.50 -26.97 -4.15
N GLN A 13 10.88 -25.85 -4.53
CA GLN A 13 10.32 -24.88 -3.59
C GLN A 13 9.12 -25.45 -2.80
N SER A 14 8.26 -26.22 -3.47
CA SER A 14 7.14 -26.92 -2.82
C SER A 14 7.63 -27.97 -1.82
N ALA A 15 8.67 -28.73 -2.18
CA ALA A 15 9.31 -29.68 -1.28
C ALA A 15 9.98 -28.99 -0.09
N LEU A 16 10.65 -27.84 -0.31
CA LEU A 16 11.20 -27.01 0.76
C LEU A 16 10.13 -26.58 1.78
N LYS A 17 8.97 -26.15 1.30
CA LYS A 17 7.85 -25.67 2.15
C LYS A 17 7.17 -26.80 2.92
N ARG A 18 7.00 -27.98 2.29
CA ARG A 18 6.22 -29.09 2.87
C ARG A 18 7.06 -30.08 3.67
N GLN A 19 8.25 -30.41 3.18
CA GLN A 19 9.09 -31.52 3.68
C GLN A 19 10.45 -31.05 4.21
N GLY A 20 10.83 -29.79 3.97
CA GLY A 20 12.06 -29.17 4.48
C GLY A 20 13.28 -29.34 3.56
N LYS A 21 14.41 -28.76 3.96
CA LYS A 21 15.64 -28.64 3.15
C LYS A 21 16.18 -29.99 2.66
N ILE A 22 16.08 -31.04 3.47
CA ILE A 22 16.66 -32.35 3.15
C ILE A 22 15.97 -32.97 1.92
N ALA A 23 14.65 -32.89 1.84
CA ALA A 23 13.89 -33.42 0.71
C ALA A 23 14.19 -32.68 -0.60
N ALA A 24 14.31 -31.36 -0.51
CA ALA A 24 14.65 -30.50 -1.65
C ALA A 24 16.07 -30.76 -2.19
N VAL A 25 17.05 -30.91 -1.30
CA VAL A 25 18.44 -31.28 -1.67
C VAL A 25 18.49 -32.64 -2.32
N LYS A 26 17.69 -33.60 -1.84
CA LYS A 26 17.59 -34.93 -2.43
C LYS A 26 17.02 -34.89 -3.86
N LEU A 27 15.94 -34.14 -4.09
CA LEU A 27 15.35 -33.96 -5.43
C LEU A 27 16.33 -33.28 -6.40
N TYR A 28 17.02 -32.24 -5.94
CA TYR A 28 18.00 -31.54 -6.75
C TYR A 28 19.16 -32.46 -7.17
N LYS A 29 19.65 -33.26 -6.22
CA LYS A 29 20.73 -34.22 -6.45
C LYS A 29 20.32 -35.33 -7.42
N ASP A 30 19.07 -35.81 -7.34
CA ASP A 30 18.54 -36.85 -8.23
C ASP A 30 18.49 -36.37 -9.69
N TRP A 31 18.15 -35.10 -9.93
CA TRP A 31 18.03 -34.55 -11.28
C TRP A 31 19.34 -34.06 -11.90
N MET A 32 20.25 -33.52 -11.09
CA MET A 32 21.50 -32.93 -11.58
C MET A 32 22.72 -33.82 -11.33
N GLU A 33 22.56 -34.95 -10.64
CA GLU A 33 23.62 -35.87 -10.21
C GLU A 33 24.84 -35.15 -9.60
N CYS A 34 24.58 -34.03 -8.91
CA CYS A 34 25.63 -33.15 -8.40
C CYS A 34 26.09 -33.54 -6.99
N SER A 35 27.20 -32.93 -6.57
CA SER A 35 27.73 -33.09 -5.21
C SER A 35 26.76 -32.53 -4.17
N LEU A 36 26.80 -33.09 -2.95
CA LEU A 36 25.90 -32.69 -1.86
C LEU A 36 26.03 -31.21 -1.49
N LEU A 37 27.24 -30.64 -1.65
CA LEU A 37 27.51 -29.22 -1.46
C LEU A 37 26.82 -28.35 -2.53
N GLU A 38 26.91 -28.73 -3.81
CA GLU A 38 26.27 -28.05 -4.94
C GLU A 38 24.75 -28.08 -4.77
N ALA A 39 24.19 -29.25 -4.45
CA ALA A 39 22.76 -29.42 -4.21
C ALA A 39 22.27 -28.55 -3.04
N LYS A 40 23.04 -28.52 -1.94
CA LYS A 40 22.73 -27.66 -0.79
C LYS A 40 22.76 -26.18 -1.20
N ASN A 41 23.83 -25.74 -1.85
CA ASN A 41 24.00 -24.34 -2.26
C ASN A 41 22.89 -23.90 -3.22
N ALA A 42 22.52 -24.75 -4.18
CA ALA A 42 21.46 -24.42 -5.12
C ALA A 42 20.06 -24.38 -4.48
N VAL A 43 19.78 -25.27 -3.53
CA VAL A 43 18.53 -25.25 -2.76
C VAL A 43 18.49 -24.04 -1.82
N GLU A 44 19.62 -23.66 -1.24
CA GLU A 44 19.73 -22.42 -0.45
C GLU A 44 19.59 -21.19 -1.35
N ALA A 45 20.13 -21.19 -2.56
CA ALA A 45 19.89 -20.14 -3.53
C ALA A 45 18.40 -20.05 -3.90
N ILE A 46 17.71 -21.17 -4.16
CA ILE A 46 16.26 -21.21 -4.44
C ILE A 46 15.42 -20.80 -3.21
N GLN A 47 15.91 -21.06 -1.99
CA GLN A 47 15.25 -20.63 -0.76
C GLN A 47 15.49 -19.16 -0.43
N SER A 48 16.71 -18.67 -0.67
CA SER A 48 17.12 -17.27 -0.55
C SER A 48 16.66 -16.41 -1.72
N ASP A 49 16.13 -17.05 -2.76
CA ASP A 49 15.21 -16.50 -3.75
C ASP A 49 13.75 -16.82 -3.33
N PRO A 50 13.26 -16.43 -2.12
CA PRO A 50 11.83 -16.44 -1.89
C PRO A 50 11.31 -15.27 -2.71
N ASP A 51 10.95 -15.52 -3.97
CA ASP A 51 9.90 -14.74 -4.60
C ASP A 51 10.08 -13.23 -4.35
N ASP A 52 11.13 -12.62 -4.91
CA ASP A 52 11.22 -11.15 -5.07
C ASP A 52 10.13 -10.64 -6.05
N ARG A 53 9.19 -11.51 -6.43
CA ARG A 53 7.80 -11.10 -6.62
C ARG A 53 7.14 -10.96 -5.25
N GLY A 54 7.03 -9.71 -4.79
CA GLY A 54 5.91 -9.36 -3.92
C GLY A 54 4.61 -10.01 -4.42
N PRO A 55 3.68 -10.33 -3.49
CA PRO A 55 2.65 -11.36 -3.65
C PRO A 55 2.16 -11.49 -5.10
N ALA A 56 2.60 -12.56 -5.77
CA ALA A 56 2.10 -12.96 -7.07
C ALA A 56 0.58 -13.19 -6.96
N GLY A 57 -0.19 -12.14 -7.26
CA GLY A 57 -1.64 -12.12 -7.11
C GLY A 57 -2.25 -10.79 -6.70
N THR A 58 -1.49 -9.76 -6.32
CA THR A 58 -2.09 -8.42 -6.10
C THR A 58 -2.45 -7.81 -7.44
N SER A 59 -3.75 -7.84 -7.73
CA SER A 59 -4.39 -7.14 -8.84
C SER A 59 -3.92 -5.68 -8.84
N SER A 60 -3.78 -5.02 -9.99
CA SER A 60 -3.35 -3.61 -10.01
C SER A 60 -4.17 -2.73 -9.06
N ALA A 61 -5.48 -3.02 -8.92
CA ALA A 61 -6.36 -2.41 -7.94
C ALA A 61 -5.88 -2.56 -6.47
N GLU A 62 -5.47 -3.76 -6.05
CA GLU A 62 -4.97 -3.98 -4.69
C GLU A 62 -3.65 -3.25 -4.43
N ARG A 63 -2.80 -3.12 -5.47
CA ARG A 63 -1.58 -2.30 -5.37
C ARG A 63 -1.93 -0.82 -5.18
N ASP A 64 -2.90 -0.32 -5.93
CA ASP A 64 -3.36 1.07 -5.83
C ASP A 64 -4.00 1.34 -4.45
N GLU A 65 -4.82 0.42 -3.93
CA GLU A 65 -5.42 0.50 -2.60
C GLU A 65 -4.36 0.53 -1.48
N VAL A 66 -3.33 -0.31 -1.57
CA VAL A 66 -2.24 -0.31 -0.59
C VAL A 66 -1.41 0.96 -0.69
N MET A 67 -1.20 1.50 -1.89
CA MET A 67 -0.52 2.79 -2.09
C MET A 67 -1.32 3.96 -1.49
N GLN A 68 -2.65 3.96 -1.65
CA GLN A 68 -3.53 4.92 -0.99
C GLN A 68 -3.45 4.83 0.54
N GLN A 69 -3.42 3.60 1.10
CA GLN A 69 -3.24 3.40 2.54
C GLN A 69 -1.87 3.89 3.03
N ILE A 70 -0.82 3.74 2.21
CA ILE A 70 0.51 4.28 2.49
C ILE A 70 0.43 5.81 2.55
N ASP A 71 -0.12 6.46 1.53
CA ASP A 71 -0.24 7.92 1.48
C ASP A 71 -1.08 8.47 2.65
N GLN A 72 -2.19 7.82 3.01
CA GLN A 72 -3.00 8.15 4.19
C GLN A 72 -2.21 8.00 5.50
N ALA A 73 -1.47 6.90 5.66
CA ALA A 73 -0.63 6.69 6.83
C ALA A 73 0.48 7.74 6.94
N LEU A 74 1.00 8.24 5.81
CA LEU A 74 1.98 9.33 5.80
C LEU A 74 1.36 10.67 6.20
N ALA A 75 0.13 10.96 5.75
CA ALA A 75 -0.62 12.15 6.16
C ALA A 75 -0.90 12.17 7.68
N GLU A 76 -1.18 11.00 8.26
CA GLU A 76 -1.38 10.82 9.70
C GLU A 76 -0.08 10.77 10.53
N GLY A 77 1.09 10.89 9.90
CA GLY A 77 2.39 10.80 10.56
C GLY A 77 2.84 9.38 10.96
N LYS A 78 2.13 8.34 10.53
CA LYS A 78 2.40 6.92 10.82
C LYS A 78 3.45 6.31 9.88
N ARG A 79 4.66 6.91 9.87
CA ARG A 79 5.79 6.54 8.96
C ARG A 79 6.16 5.05 9.04
N LEU A 80 6.15 4.47 10.25
CA LEU A 80 6.48 3.05 10.44
C LEU A 80 5.46 2.13 9.76
N HIS A 81 4.19 2.52 9.76
CA HIS A 81 3.12 1.76 9.12
C HIS A 81 3.30 1.76 7.61
N ALA A 82 3.58 2.93 7.01
CA ALA A 82 3.89 3.08 5.59
C ALA A 82 5.08 2.20 5.16
N VAL A 83 6.18 2.19 5.93
CA VAL A 83 7.35 1.33 5.65
C VAL A 83 6.97 -0.16 5.68
N LYS A 84 6.12 -0.56 6.64
CA LYS A 84 5.67 -1.95 6.77
C LYS A 84 4.78 -2.38 5.60
N HIS A 85 3.86 -1.53 5.16
CA HIS A 85 3.00 -1.80 4.01
C HIS A 85 3.81 -1.87 2.71
N TYR A 86 4.71 -0.91 2.48
CA TYR A 86 5.55 -0.89 1.28
C TYR A 86 6.48 -2.11 1.22
N ARG A 87 7.07 -2.50 2.35
CA ARG A 87 7.93 -3.69 2.44
C ARG A 87 7.17 -4.99 2.16
N LYS A 88 5.93 -5.11 2.64
CA LYS A 88 5.09 -6.29 2.33
C LYS A 88 4.74 -6.38 0.86
N LEU A 89 4.56 -5.22 0.20
CA LEU A 89 4.16 -5.13 -1.20
C LEU A 89 5.32 -5.33 -2.17
N THR A 90 6.50 -4.79 -1.86
CA THR A 90 7.67 -4.83 -2.76
C THR A 90 8.77 -5.81 -2.34
N GLY A 91 8.74 -6.36 -1.13
CA GLY A 91 9.80 -7.26 -0.63
C GLY A 91 11.15 -6.57 -0.37
N LYS A 92 11.28 -5.29 -0.72
CA LYS A 92 12.53 -4.53 -0.68
C LYS A 92 13.18 -4.44 0.69
N SER A 93 14.47 -4.16 0.67
CA SER A 93 15.28 -3.92 1.87
C SER A 93 14.70 -2.80 2.72
N LEU A 94 14.84 -2.89 4.05
CA LEU A 94 14.33 -1.87 4.99
C LEU A 94 14.88 -0.47 4.66
N ARG A 95 16.13 -0.39 4.18
CA ARG A 95 16.77 0.85 3.75
C ARG A 95 16.05 1.50 2.57
N GLU A 96 15.71 0.72 1.54
CA GLU A 96 14.96 1.21 0.38
C GLU A 96 13.55 1.63 0.75
N CYS A 97 12.87 0.84 1.59
CA CYS A 97 11.52 1.17 2.06
C CYS A 97 11.49 2.50 2.82
N ARG A 98 12.50 2.76 3.65
CA ARG A 98 12.65 4.03 4.37
C ARG A 98 12.94 5.18 3.43
N ALA A 99 13.83 5.00 2.46
CA ALA A 99 14.17 6.03 1.48
C ALA A 99 12.96 6.41 0.61
N PHE A 100 12.16 5.42 0.18
CA PHE A 100 10.92 5.65 -0.55
C PHE A 100 9.92 6.49 0.27
N VAL A 101 9.66 6.08 1.52
CA VAL A 101 8.75 6.78 2.43
C VAL A 101 9.23 8.21 2.70
N ASP A 102 10.53 8.42 2.89
CA ASP A 102 11.08 9.75 3.15
C ASP A 102 10.94 10.68 1.94
N SER A 103 11.23 10.18 0.73
CA SER A 103 10.98 10.90 -0.52
C SER A 103 9.50 11.25 -0.69
N ARG A 104 8.60 10.32 -0.38
CA ARG A 104 7.16 10.54 -0.49
C ARG A 104 6.65 11.61 0.48
N ILE A 105 7.14 11.59 1.72
CA ILE A 105 6.85 12.64 2.71
C ILE A 105 7.38 13.99 2.24
N ASN A 106 8.56 14.04 1.64
CA ASN A 106 9.10 15.28 1.12
C ASN A 106 8.25 15.83 -0.04
N GLN A 107 7.74 14.96 -0.91
CA GLN A 107 6.79 15.33 -1.98
C GLN A 107 5.48 15.87 -1.40
N LEU A 108 4.90 15.22 -0.40
CA LEU A 108 3.69 15.67 0.30
C LEU A 108 3.87 17.04 0.97
N LYS A 109 5.05 17.29 1.53
CA LYS A 109 5.39 18.59 2.14
C LYS A 109 5.65 19.69 1.10
N ALA A 110 6.22 19.33 -0.05
CA ALA A 110 6.50 20.28 -1.13
C ALA A 110 5.25 20.73 -1.88
N ASN A 111 4.14 19.99 -1.78
CA ASN A 111 2.88 20.33 -2.43
C ASN A 111 1.70 20.26 -1.43
N PRO A 112 1.57 21.25 -0.52
CA PRO A 112 0.50 21.30 0.49
C PRO A 112 -0.90 21.52 -0.10
N ASP A 113 -1.03 21.85 -1.38
CA ASP A 113 -2.28 22.16 -2.09
C ASP A 113 -2.83 21.01 -2.95
N ALA A 114 -2.39 19.76 -2.75
CA ALA A 114 -3.01 18.60 -3.39
C ALA A 114 -4.06 17.97 -2.46
N PRO A 115 -5.36 18.37 -2.53
CA PRO A 115 -6.40 17.64 -1.85
C PRO A 115 -6.53 16.28 -2.52
N ASN A 116 -6.18 15.24 -1.76
CA ASN A 116 -6.91 13.99 -1.66
C ASN A 116 -7.83 13.68 -2.86
N SER A 117 -7.26 13.20 -3.97
CA SER A 117 -8.01 12.50 -5.01
C SER A 117 -8.25 11.06 -4.55
N GLY A 118 -8.96 10.90 -3.43
CA GLY A 118 -9.83 9.75 -3.25
C GLY A 118 -10.96 9.81 -4.31
N PRO A 119 -11.66 8.71 -4.59
CA PRO A 119 -12.80 8.77 -5.51
C PRO A 119 -13.78 9.82 -5.00
N SER A 120 -13.88 10.93 -5.75
CA SER A 120 -14.88 11.97 -5.59
C SER A 120 -16.27 11.38 -5.88
N ALA A 121 -16.80 10.64 -4.92
CA ALA A 121 -18.24 10.45 -4.78
C ALA A 121 -18.78 11.66 -4.02
N VAL A 122 -19.19 12.65 -4.81
CA VAL A 122 -20.22 13.63 -4.49
C VAL A 122 -19.96 14.47 -3.24
N GLU A 123 -19.33 15.62 -3.49
CA GLU A 123 -19.52 16.84 -2.72
C GLU A 123 -21.02 17.12 -2.53
N SER A 124 -21.60 16.64 -1.44
CA SER A 124 -22.87 17.13 -0.91
C SER A 124 -22.59 18.37 -0.08
N ARG A 125 -22.22 19.44 -0.77
CA ARG A 125 -22.32 20.81 -0.25
C ARG A 125 -23.82 21.15 -0.17
N ARG A 126 -24.49 20.69 0.88
CA ARG A 126 -25.79 21.25 1.27
C ARG A 126 -25.57 22.26 2.37
N SER A 127 -25.53 23.52 1.92
CA SER A 127 -25.73 24.74 2.72
C SER A 127 -26.75 24.52 3.83
N GLY A 128 -26.29 24.53 5.06
CA GLY A 128 -27.14 24.57 6.24
C GLY A 128 -26.42 25.40 7.30
N CYS A 129 -26.74 26.70 7.35
CA CYS A 129 -26.68 27.59 8.53
C CYS A 129 -26.72 29.09 8.17
N VAL A 130 -26.54 29.48 6.90
CA VAL A 130 -26.61 30.91 6.50
C VAL A 130 -28.04 31.36 6.15
N SER A 131 -28.98 30.42 5.97
CA SER A 131 -30.35 30.77 5.54
C SER A 131 -31.27 31.22 6.67
N VAL A 132 -30.99 30.83 7.93
CA VAL A 132 -31.84 31.18 9.09
C VAL A 132 -31.56 32.62 9.58
N THR A 133 -30.33 33.10 9.42
CA THR A 133 -29.95 34.45 9.85
C THR A 133 -30.55 35.55 8.97
N LEU A 134 -30.70 35.31 7.66
CA LEU A 134 -31.28 36.29 6.73
C LEU A 134 -32.79 36.47 6.91
N VAL A 135 -33.52 35.40 7.23
CA VAL A 135 -34.99 35.47 7.44
C VAL A 135 -35.34 36.19 8.75
N LEU A 136 -34.57 35.96 9.82
CA LEU A 136 -34.79 36.64 11.10
C LEU A 136 -34.46 38.13 11.04
N ALA A 137 -33.40 38.52 10.30
CA ALA A 137 -33.06 39.92 10.10
C ALA A 137 -34.12 40.68 9.28
N SER A 138 -34.75 40.03 8.29
CA SER A 138 -35.82 40.66 7.51
C SER A 138 -37.09 40.89 8.33
N LEU A 139 -37.42 39.99 9.28
CA LEU A 139 -38.63 40.14 10.09
C LEU A 139 -38.51 41.27 11.11
N THR A 140 -37.34 41.47 11.70
CA THR A 140 -37.14 42.52 12.71
C THR A 140 -37.17 43.92 12.10
N ILE A 141 -36.61 44.09 10.90
CA ILE A 141 -36.62 45.38 10.19
C ILE A 141 -38.07 45.78 9.86
N SER A 142 -38.88 44.87 9.32
CA SER A 142 -40.29 45.13 9.04
C SER A 142 -41.11 45.44 10.29
N PHE A 143 -40.83 44.77 11.42
CA PHE A 143 -41.54 45.00 12.67
C PHE A 143 -41.22 46.37 13.29
N THR A 144 -39.96 46.82 13.20
CA THR A 144 -39.57 48.14 13.70
C THR A 144 -40.18 49.29 12.90
N TRP A 145 -40.31 49.15 11.58
CA TRP A 145 -40.94 50.17 10.74
C TRP A 145 -42.45 50.28 10.96
N ALA A 146 -43.12 49.15 11.19
CA ALA A 146 -44.56 49.13 11.47
C ALA A 146 -44.94 49.82 12.79
N ILE A 147 -44.10 49.70 13.84
CA ILE A 147 -44.32 50.38 15.13
C ILE A 147 -44.17 51.90 15.00
N VAL A 148 -43.17 52.36 14.25
CA VAL A 148 -42.94 53.80 14.03
C VAL A 148 -44.04 54.45 13.19
N SER A 149 -44.71 53.70 12.29
CA SER A 149 -45.79 54.25 11.46
C SER A 149 -47.16 54.31 12.17
N GLN A 150 -47.29 53.73 13.37
CA GLN A 150 -48.54 53.70 14.16
C GLN A 150 -48.50 54.64 15.38
N LEU A 151 -47.41 55.38 15.58
CA LEU A 151 -47.25 56.40 16.61
C LEU A 151 -47.29 57.81 15.99
#